data_AF-A0A136J4R4-F1
#
_entry.id   AF-A0A136J4R4-F1
#
_cell.length_a   1.000
_cell.length_b   1.000
_cell.length_c   1.000
_cell.angle_alpha   90.00
_cell.angle_beta   90.00
_cell.angle_gamma   90.00
#
_symmetry.space_group_name_H-M   'P 1'
#
loop_
_entity.id
_entity.type
_entity.pdbx_description
1 polymer ?
#
loop_
_entity_poly.entity_id
_entity_poly.type
_entity_poly.pdbx_seq_one_letter_code
_entity_poly.pdbx_strand_id
1 'polypeptide(L)'
;MSDRSSVNSWPSREGLPDKSKNTTSTNSTVSVGSRFAWADEPFALIPTPVTTLNGNVHHPAAHMANESAHLYNAMLRGLNAIYQQAPYINTSAATDVADFNFLVHSWAAWVIHHLELRAANLFPAIEAVLLKPVAGHRHDQPLQQTSGGQHAQPAPQLTVVSDLVHEQSLFVPTLHKVLATAEAAHLHPETYNPAEFVSLLVSSNLGEAMQAHMYRQVHTVFLDTIYALSGTAGSIAAQVTGERLLACWQATDAASSQVMDRFVVPPMMVRCRDVTYESGHDWPGLPVPSVHAIADRLSLPHKGAWRFLPCNVWGRPMELHALVVAHQQGVEMDRHAGLVDAKGKGKAHAAPDDLGVPQSVIDQVTVQEEASAP
;
A
#
# COMPACT_ATOMS: atom_id res chain seq x y z
N MET A 1 33.22 -1.80 -45.43
CA MET A 1 32.91 -1.56 -44.01
C MET A 1 31.61 -0.80 -44.03
N SER A 2 30.53 -1.57 -43.99
CA SER A 2 29.25 -1.19 -44.56
C SER A 2 28.23 -1.00 -43.46
N ASP A 3 27.65 0.18 -43.53
CA ASP A 3 26.41 0.66 -42.96
C ASP A 3 25.31 -0.43 -42.89
N ARG A 4 24.64 -0.54 -41.73
CA ARG A 4 23.43 -1.36 -41.56
C ARG A 4 22.35 -0.51 -40.89
N SER A 5 21.64 0.22 -41.73
CA SER A 5 20.21 0.47 -41.55
C SER A 5 19.44 -0.74 -42.09
N SER A 6 18.58 -1.36 -41.28
CA SER A 6 17.56 -2.27 -41.78
C SER A 6 16.28 -2.12 -40.97
N VAL A 7 15.36 -1.39 -41.60
CA VAL A 7 13.92 -1.45 -41.46
C VAL A 7 13.45 -2.91 -41.50
N ASN A 8 12.54 -3.31 -40.61
CA ASN A 8 11.65 -4.44 -40.84
C ASN A 8 10.24 -4.10 -40.38
N SER A 9 9.40 -3.91 -41.39
CA SER A 9 7.97 -3.67 -41.43
C SER A 9 7.16 -4.87 -40.90
N TRP A 10 6.12 -4.56 -40.12
CA TRP A 10 5.06 -5.50 -39.75
C TRP A 10 4.16 -5.83 -40.96
N PRO A 11 3.70 -7.08 -41.15
CA PRO A 11 2.81 -7.42 -42.25
C PRO A 11 1.34 -7.12 -41.91
N SER A 12 0.67 -6.44 -42.85
CA SER A 12 -0.76 -6.19 -42.91
C SER A 12 -1.58 -7.48 -42.95
N ARG A 13 -2.72 -7.50 -42.24
CA ARG A 13 -3.66 -8.61 -42.20
C ARG A 13 -4.94 -8.23 -42.93
N GLU A 14 -5.12 -8.69 -44.16
CA GLU A 14 -6.41 -8.75 -44.84
C GLU A 14 -6.96 -10.19 -44.82
N GLY A 15 -8.27 -10.33 -44.60
CA GLY A 15 -9.05 -11.41 -45.23
C GLY A 15 -9.98 -12.27 -44.37
N LEU A 16 -11.30 -11.93 -44.46
CA LEU A 16 -12.51 -12.77 -44.39
C LEU A 16 -13.17 -13.13 -43.03
N PRO A 17 -14.52 -13.36 -42.98
CA PRO A 17 -15.61 -12.73 -43.76
C PRO A 17 -16.81 -12.26 -42.87
N ASP A 18 -17.62 -11.37 -43.44
CA ASP A 18 -18.92 -10.91 -42.92
C ASP A 18 -19.95 -12.06 -42.82
N LYS A 19 -20.58 -12.20 -41.64
CA LYS A 19 -21.85 -12.92 -41.48
C LYS A 19 -22.75 -12.17 -40.50
N SER A 20 -23.57 -11.28 -41.07
CA SER A 20 -24.89 -10.97 -40.55
C SER A 20 -25.78 -12.23 -40.42
N LYS A 21 -26.58 -12.25 -39.34
CA LYS A 21 -27.81 -13.02 -39.03
C LYS A 21 -27.74 -14.05 -37.88
N ASN A 22 -28.62 -13.77 -36.90
CA ASN A 22 -29.30 -14.67 -35.94
C ASN A 22 -28.42 -15.31 -34.85
N THR A 23 -28.76 -15.31 -33.56
CA THR A 23 -30.03 -15.18 -32.82
C THR A 23 -29.71 -14.79 -31.37
N THR A 24 -30.53 -13.94 -30.76
CA THR A 24 -30.52 -13.63 -29.33
C THR A 24 -30.65 -14.90 -28.49
N SER A 25 -29.57 -15.28 -27.80
CA SER A 25 -29.62 -16.18 -26.64
C SER A 25 -28.75 -15.54 -25.56
N THR A 26 -29.39 -14.75 -24.70
CA THR A 26 -28.80 -14.19 -23.50
C THR A 26 -28.51 -15.32 -22.50
N ASN A 27 -27.35 -15.96 -22.63
CA ASN A 27 -26.75 -16.64 -21.50
C ASN A 27 -26.01 -15.60 -20.67
N SER A 28 -26.76 -14.93 -19.80
CA SER A 28 -26.23 -14.20 -18.67
C SER A 28 -25.49 -15.20 -17.78
N THR A 29 -24.17 -15.32 -17.98
CA THR A 29 -23.30 -15.91 -16.96
C THR A 29 -23.33 -14.99 -15.75
N VAL A 30 -24.21 -15.32 -14.81
CA VAL A 30 -24.19 -14.81 -13.44
C VAL A 30 -22.79 -15.07 -12.90
N SER A 31 -22.00 -14.02 -12.65
CA SER A 31 -20.80 -14.13 -11.83
C SER A 31 -21.26 -14.57 -10.44
N VAL A 32 -21.07 -15.85 -10.11
CA VAL A 32 -21.23 -16.34 -8.75
C VAL A 32 -20.19 -15.58 -7.92
N GLY A 33 -20.61 -14.52 -7.24
CA GLY A 33 -19.75 -13.75 -6.34
C GLY A 33 -19.17 -14.69 -5.28
N SER A 34 -17.90 -14.47 -4.94
CA SER A 34 -17.25 -15.16 -3.82
C SER A 34 -18.17 -15.16 -2.60
N ARG A 35 -18.33 -16.31 -1.94
CA ARG A 35 -19.19 -16.42 -0.74
C ARG A 35 -18.57 -15.74 0.48
N PHE A 36 -17.27 -15.44 0.42
CA PHE A 36 -16.52 -14.77 1.47
C PHE A 36 -16.07 -13.38 1.03
N ALA A 37 -16.09 -12.43 1.98
CA ALA A 37 -15.50 -11.12 1.79
C ALA A 37 -14.01 -11.29 1.49
N TRP A 38 -13.53 -10.47 0.56
CA TRP A 38 -12.13 -10.40 0.17
C TRP A 38 -11.29 -9.73 1.27
N ALA A 39 -9.96 -9.76 1.18
CA ALA A 39 -9.07 -9.14 2.17
C ALA A 39 -8.97 -7.60 2.05
N ASP A 40 -10.04 -6.94 1.60
CA ASP A 40 -10.11 -5.47 1.47
C ASP A 40 -10.80 -4.80 2.68
N GLU A 41 -11.29 -5.60 3.63
CA GLU A 41 -11.93 -5.18 4.88
C GLU A 41 -11.32 -5.89 6.11
N PRO A 42 -11.40 -5.31 7.32
CA PRO A 42 -12.13 -4.07 7.68
C PRO A 42 -11.34 -2.78 7.41
N PHE A 43 -10.03 -2.85 7.17
CA PHE A 43 -9.21 -1.67 6.93
C PHE A 43 -9.21 -1.36 5.44
N ALA A 44 -9.91 -0.28 5.08
CA ALA A 44 -10.08 0.14 3.70
C ALA A 44 -8.74 0.44 3.03
N LEU A 45 -8.63 -0.01 1.79
CA LEU A 45 -7.45 0.23 0.94
C LEU A 45 -7.34 1.68 0.49
N ILE A 46 -6.13 2.06 0.14
CA ILE A 46 -5.78 3.40 -0.32
C ILE A 46 -6.03 3.46 -1.84
N PRO A 47 -6.88 4.39 -2.33
CA PRO A 47 -7.07 4.60 -3.75
C PRO A 47 -5.76 4.99 -4.44
N THR A 48 -5.50 4.45 -5.64
CA THR A 48 -4.25 4.76 -6.34
C THR A 48 -4.33 6.15 -6.98
N PRO A 49 -3.41 7.08 -6.67
CA PRO A 49 -3.44 8.46 -7.18
C PRO A 49 -3.46 8.63 -8.71
N VAL A 50 -3.05 7.62 -9.49
CA VAL A 50 -3.16 7.64 -10.96
C VAL A 50 -4.58 7.94 -11.44
N THR A 51 -5.58 7.55 -10.65
CA THR A 51 -6.99 7.79 -10.94
C THR A 51 -7.40 9.25 -10.71
N THR A 52 -6.75 9.95 -9.78
CA THR A 52 -7.05 11.35 -9.42
C THR A 52 -6.25 12.37 -10.21
N LEU A 53 -5.17 11.96 -10.89
CA LEU A 53 -4.28 12.85 -11.65
C LEU A 53 -4.58 12.89 -13.16
N ASN A 54 -5.75 12.43 -13.62
CA ASN A 54 -6.16 12.39 -15.04
C ASN A 54 -5.08 11.83 -15.99
N GLY A 55 -4.26 10.88 -15.52
CA GLY A 55 -3.21 10.27 -16.32
C GLY A 55 -1.90 11.06 -16.44
N ASN A 56 -1.70 12.17 -15.71
CA ASN A 56 -0.40 12.85 -15.64
C ASN A 56 0.59 12.13 -14.70
N VAL A 57 0.96 10.91 -15.06
CA VAL A 57 1.81 9.99 -14.28
C VAL A 57 3.31 10.27 -14.39
N HIS A 58 3.72 11.22 -15.21
CA HIS A 58 5.14 11.48 -15.46
C HIS A 58 5.83 12.29 -14.36
N HIS A 59 5.07 12.83 -13.41
CA HIS A 59 5.62 13.57 -12.29
C HIS A 59 6.25 12.63 -11.24
N PRO A 60 7.49 12.87 -10.77
CA PRO A 60 8.14 12.01 -9.76
C PRO A 60 7.30 11.79 -8.48
N ALA A 61 6.58 12.83 -8.04
CA ALA A 61 5.67 12.74 -6.89
C ALA A 61 4.51 11.76 -7.11
N ALA A 62 3.91 11.79 -8.31
CA ALA A 62 2.84 10.89 -8.68
C ALA A 62 3.31 9.44 -8.72
N HIS A 63 4.52 9.22 -9.27
CA HIS A 63 5.14 7.89 -9.26
C HIS A 63 5.36 7.37 -7.84
N MET A 64 5.98 8.15 -6.94
CA MET A 64 6.20 7.75 -5.55
C MET A 64 4.89 7.47 -4.80
N ALA A 65 3.86 8.29 -5.04
CA ALA A 65 2.55 8.12 -4.42
C ALA A 65 1.87 6.82 -4.88
N ASN A 66 1.89 6.53 -6.19
CA ASN A 66 1.34 5.29 -6.76
C ASN A 66 2.07 4.04 -6.25
N GLU A 67 3.40 4.03 -6.31
CA GLU A 67 4.21 2.90 -5.83
C GLU A 67 3.96 2.65 -4.33
N SER A 68 3.86 3.72 -3.54
CA SER A 68 3.56 3.63 -2.12
C SER A 68 2.15 3.12 -1.86
N ALA A 69 1.14 3.55 -2.63
CA ALA A 69 -0.23 3.06 -2.51
C ALA A 69 -0.31 1.54 -2.77
N HIS A 70 0.37 1.03 -3.81
CA HIS A 70 0.40 -0.40 -4.09
C HIS A 70 1.05 -1.21 -2.96
N LEU A 71 2.21 -0.74 -2.46
CA LEU A 71 2.92 -1.39 -1.37
C LEU A 71 2.08 -1.40 -0.07
N TYR A 72 1.48 -0.27 0.28
CA TYR A 72 0.63 -0.15 1.47
C TYR A 72 -0.64 -0.97 1.36
N ASN A 73 -1.24 -1.06 0.18
CA ASN A 73 -2.38 -1.94 -0.05
C ASN A 73 -2.01 -3.42 0.12
N ALA A 74 -0.80 -3.83 -0.26
CA ALA A 74 -0.31 -5.18 0.07
C ALA A 74 -0.15 -5.38 1.59
N MET A 75 0.38 -4.39 2.32
CA MET A 75 0.46 -4.46 3.78
C MET A 75 -0.91 -4.50 4.46
N LEU A 76 -1.86 -3.67 4.03
CA LEU A 76 -3.23 -3.62 4.53
C LEU A 76 -4.00 -4.92 4.23
N ARG A 77 -3.85 -5.49 3.03
CA ARG A 77 -4.42 -6.81 2.70
C ARG A 77 -3.85 -7.92 3.57
N GLY A 78 -2.55 -7.86 3.89
CA GLY A 78 -1.94 -8.76 4.85
C GLY A 78 -2.61 -8.65 6.23
N LEU A 79 -2.81 -7.43 6.73
CA LEU A 79 -3.50 -7.18 8.00
C LEU A 79 -4.94 -7.67 7.99
N ASN A 80 -5.70 -7.34 6.95
CA ASN A 80 -7.09 -7.77 6.78
C ASN A 80 -7.19 -9.30 6.76
N ALA A 81 -6.32 -9.99 6.00
CA ALA A 81 -6.27 -11.44 5.97
C ALA A 81 -5.93 -12.05 7.34
N ILE A 82 -5.00 -11.47 8.09
CA ILE A 82 -4.64 -11.88 9.46
C ILE A 82 -5.85 -11.69 10.39
N TYR A 83 -6.46 -10.51 10.36
CA TYR A 83 -7.58 -10.13 11.22
C TYR A 83 -8.78 -11.06 11.01
N GLN A 84 -9.16 -11.29 9.75
CA GLN A 84 -10.31 -12.13 9.40
C GLN A 84 -10.08 -13.61 9.76
N GLN A 85 -8.85 -14.13 9.61
CA GLN A 85 -8.56 -15.55 9.81
C GLN A 85 -8.21 -15.92 11.24
N ALA A 86 -7.68 -15.00 12.04
CA ALA A 86 -7.24 -15.28 13.41
C ALA A 86 -8.28 -16.01 14.29
N PRO A 87 -9.59 -15.63 14.30
CA PRO A 87 -10.60 -16.35 15.10
C PRO A 87 -10.81 -17.81 14.70
N TYR A 88 -10.46 -18.17 13.46
CA TYR A 88 -10.84 -19.44 12.83
C TYR A 88 -9.66 -20.37 12.60
N ILE A 89 -8.48 -20.04 13.14
CA ILE A 89 -7.33 -20.94 13.11
C ILE A 89 -7.64 -22.19 13.94
N ASN A 90 -7.41 -23.36 13.35
CA ASN A 90 -7.62 -24.63 14.03
C ASN A 90 -6.56 -24.84 15.12
N THR A 91 -6.90 -24.47 16.35
CA THR A 91 -5.99 -24.56 17.51
C THR A 91 -5.69 -26.00 17.94
N SER A 92 -6.45 -26.99 17.45
CA SER A 92 -6.15 -28.40 17.68
C SER A 92 -5.03 -28.92 16.76
N ALA A 93 -4.73 -28.21 15.67
CA ALA A 93 -3.63 -28.54 14.76
C ALA A 93 -2.45 -27.60 15.02
N ALA A 94 -1.45 -28.08 15.76
CA ALA A 94 -0.25 -27.29 16.09
C ALA A 94 0.46 -26.72 14.85
N THR A 95 0.40 -27.42 13.71
CA THR A 95 0.95 -26.95 12.42
C THR A 95 0.18 -25.76 11.85
N ASP A 96 -1.14 -25.70 12.01
CA ASP A 96 -1.95 -24.58 11.53
C ASP A 96 -1.64 -23.31 12.33
N VAL A 97 -1.54 -23.46 13.65
CA VAL A 97 -1.13 -22.38 14.54
C VAL A 97 0.28 -21.90 14.23
N ALA A 98 1.24 -22.82 14.08
CA ALA A 98 2.64 -22.47 13.79
C ALA A 98 2.77 -21.75 12.44
N ASP A 99 2.11 -22.25 11.39
CA ASP A 99 2.16 -21.65 10.06
C ASP A 99 1.47 -20.29 10.01
N PHE A 100 0.31 -20.14 10.66
CA PHE A 100 -0.40 -18.85 10.73
C PHE A 100 0.45 -17.81 11.46
N ASN A 101 1.01 -18.17 12.61
CA ASN A 101 1.83 -17.24 13.38
C ASN A 101 3.18 -16.94 12.72
N PHE A 102 3.73 -17.86 11.92
CA PHE A 102 4.86 -17.53 11.04
C PHE A 102 4.49 -16.44 10.03
N LEU A 103 3.30 -16.52 9.41
CA LEU A 103 2.82 -15.46 8.52
C LEU A 103 2.66 -14.13 9.27
N VAL A 104 2.02 -14.12 10.44
CA VAL A 104 1.82 -12.90 11.24
C VAL A 104 3.15 -12.26 11.61
N HIS A 105 4.11 -13.05 12.09
CA HIS A 105 5.47 -12.59 12.37
C HIS A 105 6.09 -11.97 11.12
N SER A 106 6.06 -12.69 9.99
CA SER A 106 6.68 -12.25 8.74
C SER A 106 6.10 -10.93 8.25
N TRP A 107 4.78 -10.79 8.34
CA TRP A 107 4.06 -9.57 7.99
C TRP A 107 4.43 -8.41 8.92
N ALA A 108 4.40 -8.61 10.24
CA ALA A 108 4.72 -7.57 11.21
C ALA A 108 6.18 -7.10 11.06
N ALA A 109 7.12 -8.03 10.88
CA ALA A 109 8.53 -7.71 10.66
C ALA A 109 8.73 -6.88 9.38
N TRP A 110 8.03 -7.21 8.30
CA TRP A 110 8.09 -6.46 7.04
C TRP A 110 7.55 -5.03 7.19
N VAL A 111 6.40 -4.86 7.85
CA VAL A 111 5.80 -3.54 8.09
C VAL A 111 6.69 -2.68 8.99
N ILE A 112 7.19 -3.24 10.11
CA ILE A 112 8.11 -2.54 11.01
C ILE A 112 9.36 -2.09 10.25
N HIS A 113 10.02 -3.01 9.54
CA HIS A 113 11.22 -2.71 8.79
C HIS A 113 11.00 -1.58 7.78
N HIS A 114 9.88 -1.62 7.05
CA HIS A 114 9.52 -0.57 6.10
C HIS A 114 9.35 0.80 6.76
N LEU A 115 8.58 0.87 7.85
CA LEU A 115 8.30 2.10 8.59
C LEU A 115 9.56 2.70 9.22
N GLU A 116 10.40 1.87 9.84
CA GLU A 116 11.65 2.31 10.46
C GLU A 116 12.66 2.80 9.42
N LEU A 117 12.75 2.12 8.27
CA LEU A 117 13.66 2.54 7.20
C LEU A 117 13.25 3.87 6.57
N ARG A 118 11.93 4.08 6.37
CA ARG A 118 11.37 5.37 5.96
C ARG A 118 11.72 6.49 6.95
N ALA A 119 11.55 6.22 8.26
CA ALA A 119 11.86 7.19 9.30
C ALA A 119 13.35 7.49 9.44
N ALA A 120 14.22 6.50 9.27
CA ALA A 120 15.66 6.66 9.38
C ALA A 120 16.29 7.35 8.16
N ASN A 121 15.75 7.11 6.96
CA ASN A 121 16.42 7.49 5.71
C ASN A 121 15.60 8.47 4.87
N LEU A 122 14.32 8.18 4.61
CA LEU A 122 13.53 8.96 3.66
C LEU A 122 13.11 10.32 4.23
N PHE A 123 12.50 10.33 5.42
CA PHE A 123 11.99 11.58 6.00
C PHE A 123 13.09 12.61 6.26
N PRO A 124 14.26 12.26 6.84
CA PRO A 124 15.37 13.20 6.95
C PRO A 124 15.87 13.71 5.60
N ALA A 125 15.84 12.88 4.56
CA ALA A 125 16.22 13.30 3.21
C ALA A 125 15.22 14.30 2.61
N ILE A 126 13.91 14.09 2.82
CA ILE A 126 12.86 15.04 2.42
C ILE A 126 13.08 16.39 3.14
N GLU A 127 13.31 16.37 4.45
CA GLU A 127 13.61 17.58 5.23
C GLU A 127 14.88 18.30 4.73
N ALA A 128 15.92 17.55 4.38
CA ALA A 128 17.15 18.14 3.85
C ALA A 128 16.95 18.81 2.48
N VAL A 129 16.06 18.28 1.64
CA VAL A 129 15.66 18.92 0.38
C VAL A 129 14.82 20.16 0.66
N LEU A 130 13.88 20.10 1.62
CA LEU A 130 13.06 21.21 2.07
C LEU A 130 13.87 22.41 2.57
N LEU A 131 14.93 22.15 3.34
CA LEU A 131 15.78 23.19 3.93
C LEU A 131 16.81 23.79 2.95
N LYS A 132 17.02 23.18 1.78
CA LYS A 132 17.99 23.62 0.76
C LYS A 132 17.27 23.89 -0.58
N PRO A 133 16.55 25.01 -0.72
CA PRO A 133 15.98 25.40 -2.00
C PRO A 133 17.08 25.57 -3.05
N VAL A 134 16.79 25.21 -4.29
CA VAL A 134 17.72 25.29 -5.42
C VAL A 134 18.25 26.72 -5.54
N ALA A 135 19.57 26.90 -5.41
CA ALA A 135 20.22 28.20 -5.59
C ALA A 135 19.99 28.68 -7.03
N GLY A 136 19.12 29.68 -7.21
CA GLY A 136 18.90 30.30 -8.52
C GLY A 136 17.56 30.98 -8.74
N HIS A 137 16.52 30.71 -7.95
CA HIS A 137 15.22 31.38 -8.09
C HIS A 137 14.95 32.28 -6.89
N ARG A 138 15.49 33.49 -6.97
CA ARG A 138 15.03 34.62 -6.14
C ARG A 138 13.58 34.89 -6.53
N HIS A 139 12.63 34.61 -5.65
CA HIS A 139 11.50 35.51 -5.52
C HIS A 139 12.05 36.77 -4.86
N ASP A 140 12.31 37.80 -5.66
CA ASP A 140 12.56 39.15 -5.17
C ASP A 140 11.28 39.68 -4.51
N GLN A 141 11.06 39.29 -3.26
CA GLN A 141 10.41 40.15 -2.28
C GLN A 141 11.40 40.35 -1.13
N PRO A 142 11.75 41.61 -0.79
CA PRO A 142 12.63 41.85 0.33
C PRO A 142 11.90 41.41 1.61
N LEU A 143 12.46 40.40 2.28
CA LEU A 143 12.15 40.09 3.67
C LEU A 143 12.50 41.32 4.49
N GLN A 144 11.48 42.11 4.81
CA GLN A 144 11.58 43.21 5.76
C GLN A 144 11.92 42.59 7.12
N GLN A 145 13.16 42.79 7.57
CA GLN A 145 13.60 42.39 8.91
C GLN A 145 12.76 43.15 9.95
N THR A 146 11.72 42.50 10.48
CA THR A 146 11.12 42.92 11.73
C THR A 146 11.93 42.31 12.86
N SER A 147 12.82 43.11 13.44
CA SER A 147 13.47 42.84 14.71
C SER A 147 12.41 42.71 15.81
N GLY A 148 12.09 41.48 16.20
CA GLY A 148 11.23 41.17 17.33
C GLY A 148 11.36 39.70 17.68
N GLY A 149 11.83 39.39 18.89
CA GLY A 149 11.95 38.03 19.39
C GLY A 149 10.59 37.36 19.51
N GLN A 150 10.17 36.70 18.43
CA GLN A 150 9.07 35.74 18.42
C GLN A 150 9.65 34.44 17.85
N HIS A 151 9.45 33.34 18.56
CA HIS A 151 9.81 32.00 18.11
C HIS A 151 9.26 31.80 16.69
N ALA A 152 10.14 31.79 15.68
CA ALA A 152 9.76 31.52 14.31
C ALA A 152 9.14 30.12 14.25
N GLN A 153 7.86 30.05 13.88
CA GLN A 153 7.19 28.78 13.65
C GLN A 153 7.89 28.05 12.49
N PRO A 154 8.14 26.73 12.60
CA PRO A 154 8.71 25.97 11.50
C PRO A 154 7.81 26.03 10.26
N ALA A 155 8.41 25.90 9.06
CA ALA A 155 7.67 25.93 7.81
C ALA A 155 6.59 24.82 7.81
N PRO A 156 5.37 25.08 7.27
CA PRO A 156 4.26 24.13 7.31
C PRO A 156 4.57 22.74 6.74
N GLN A 157 5.46 22.64 5.74
CA GLN A 157 5.84 21.35 5.16
C GLN A 157 6.73 20.53 6.10
N LEU A 158 7.56 21.20 6.91
CA LEU A 158 8.43 20.54 7.89
C LEU A 158 7.61 19.99 9.06
N THR A 159 6.54 20.68 9.44
CA THR A 159 5.60 20.19 10.47
C THR A 159 4.88 18.93 10.00
N VAL A 160 4.45 18.85 8.73
CA VAL A 160 3.81 17.63 8.18
C VAL A 160 4.69 16.39 8.32
N VAL A 161 5.98 16.48 7.99
CA VAL A 161 6.90 15.33 8.07
C VAL A 161 7.13 14.93 9.53
N SER A 162 7.29 15.91 10.43
CA SER A 162 7.48 15.64 11.86
C SER A 162 6.24 15.01 12.51
N ASP A 163 5.04 15.50 12.15
CA ASP A 163 3.77 14.95 12.64
C ASP A 163 3.59 13.50 12.17
N LEU A 164 3.93 13.21 10.91
CA LEU A 164 3.88 11.86 10.36
C LEU A 164 4.82 10.88 11.11
N VAL A 165 6.04 11.31 11.44
CA VAL A 165 6.98 10.51 12.25
C VAL A 165 6.44 10.30 13.66
N HIS A 166 5.84 11.33 14.25
CA HIS A 166 5.23 11.20 15.57
C HIS A 166 4.06 10.21 15.56
N GLU A 167 3.16 10.29 14.57
CA GLU A 167 2.06 9.34 14.42
C GLU A 167 2.54 7.90 14.32
N GLN A 168 3.60 7.65 13.54
CA GLN A 168 4.23 6.34 13.44
C GLN A 168 4.68 5.82 14.81
N SER A 169 5.31 6.69 15.62
CA SER A 169 5.82 6.33 16.95
C SER A 169 4.73 5.86 17.92
N LEU A 170 3.47 6.23 17.69
CA LEU A 170 2.35 5.86 18.55
C LEU A 170 1.92 4.40 18.38
N PHE A 171 2.01 3.83 17.17
CA PHE A 171 1.51 2.47 16.90
C PHE A 171 2.60 1.42 16.65
N VAL A 172 3.83 1.81 16.31
CA VAL A 172 4.95 0.87 16.12
C VAL A 172 5.22 -0.02 17.34
N PRO A 173 5.15 0.45 18.61
CA PRO A 173 5.30 -0.43 19.77
C PRO A 173 4.27 -1.56 19.81
N THR A 174 3.07 -1.34 19.29
CA THR A 174 2.05 -2.38 19.16
C THR A 174 2.40 -3.38 18.07
N LEU A 175 2.95 -2.94 16.93
CA LEU A 175 3.46 -3.86 15.90
C LEU A 175 4.54 -4.79 16.47
N HIS A 176 5.44 -4.29 17.31
CA HIS A 176 6.43 -5.13 17.99
C HIS A 176 5.79 -6.15 18.94
N LYS A 177 4.69 -5.79 19.62
CA LYS A 177 3.93 -6.76 20.43
C LYS A 177 3.31 -7.84 19.56
N VAL A 178 2.70 -7.47 18.43
CA VAL A 178 2.14 -8.43 17.45
C VAL A 178 3.23 -9.39 16.95
N LEU A 179 4.39 -8.84 16.58
CA LEU A 179 5.56 -9.59 16.16
C LEU A 179 5.99 -10.61 17.23
N ALA A 180 6.19 -10.17 18.48
CA ALA A 180 6.64 -11.01 19.58
C ALA A 180 5.60 -12.08 19.97
N THR A 181 4.31 -11.74 19.99
CA THR A 181 3.23 -12.70 20.26
C THR A 181 3.18 -13.77 19.17
N ALA A 182 3.31 -13.38 17.90
CA ALA A 182 3.35 -14.31 16.79
C ALA A 182 4.60 -15.20 16.82
N GLU A 183 5.77 -14.66 17.16
CA GLU A 183 6.98 -15.46 17.34
C GLU A 183 6.80 -16.52 18.43
N ALA A 184 6.27 -16.13 19.59
CA ALA A 184 6.00 -17.05 20.69
C ALA A 184 5.02 -18.17 20.27
N ALA A 185 3.92 -17.82 19.61
CA ALA A 185 2.92 -18.78 19.14
C ALA A 185 3.40 -19.66 17.97
N HIS A 186 4.34 -19.17 17.16
CA HIS A 186 5.01 -19.97 16.14
C HIS A 186 5.89 -21.05 16.75
N LEU A 187 6.68 -20.70 17.78
CA LEU A 187 7.58 -21.61 18.48
C LEU A 187 6.85 -22.54 19.46
N HIS A 188 5.76 -22.05 20.05
CA HIS A 188 4.96 -22.73 21.08
C HIS A 188 3.46 -22.62 20.72
N PRO A 189 2.95 -23.44 19.79
CA PRO A 189 1.57 -23.39 19.30
C PRO A 189 0.49 -23.42 20.38
N GLU A 190 0.75 -24.08 21.51
CA GLU A 190 -0.15 -24.15 22.67
C GLU A 190 -0.40 -22.80 23.34
N THR A 191 0.43 -21.80 23.08
CA THR A 191 0.30 -20.44 23.63
C THR A 191 -0.66 -19.56 22.82
N TYR A 192 -1.05 -19.99 21.62
CA TYR A 192 -1.91 -19.19 20.77
C TYR A 192 -3.35 -19.16 21.29
N ASN A 193 -3.82 -17.95 21.62
CA ASN A 193 -5.20 -17.68 21.95
C ASN A 193 -5.81 -16.73 20.90
N PRO A 194 -6.75 -17.20 20.05
CA PRO A 194 -7.39 -16.37 19.03
C PRO A 194 -8.02 -15.10 19.57
N ALA A 195 -8.73 -15.17 20.72
CA ALA A 195 -9.44 -14.04 21.29
C ALA A 195 -8.48 -12.97 21.83
N GLU A 196 -7.41 -13.39 22.50
CA GLU A 196 -6.37 -12.47 23.00
C GLU A 196 -5.62 -11.82 21.84
N PHE A 197 -5.29 -12.59 20.80
CA PHE A 197 -4.61 -12.06 19.62
C PHE A 197 -5.47 -11.03 18.87
N VAL A 198 -6.76 -11.31 18.65
CA VAL A 198 -7.69 -10.34 18.05
C VAL A 198 -7.85 -9.12 18.95
N SER A 199 -7.94 -9.30 20.27
CA SER A 199 -8.01 -8.21 21.23
C SER A 199 -6.76 -7.31 21.17
N LEU A 200 -5.57 -7.87 20.95
CA LEU A 200 -4.35 -7.09 20.74
C LEU A 200 -4.46 -6.19 19.51
N LEU A 201 -5.04 -6.67 18.41
CA LEU A 201 -5.22 -5.89 17.18
C LEU A 201 -6.29 -4.79 17.33
N VAL A 202 -7.41 -5.11 18.00
CA VAL A 202 -8.56 -4.19 18.15
C VAL A 202 -8.31 -3.16 19.24
N SER A 203 -7.92 -3.58 20.44
CA SER A 203 -7.81 -2.71 21.61
C SER A 203 -6.71 -1.65 21.49
N SER A 204 -5.72 -1.91 20.63
CA SER A 204 -4.63 -0.99 20.33
C SER A 204 -4.94 0.00 19.20
N ASN A 205 -6.09 -0.15 18.54
CA ASN A 205 -6.46 0.57 17.33
C ASN A 205 -5.41 0.47 16.20
N LEU A 206 -4.66 -0.63 16.14
CA LEU A 206 -3.51 -0.76 15.25
C LEU A 206 -3.88 -0.54 13.78
N GLY A 207 -4.95 -1.19 13.32
CA GLY A 207 -5.32 -1.13 11.91
C GLY A 207 -5.83 0.25 11.46
N GLU A 208 -6.65 0.93 12.27
CA GLU A 208 -7.08 2.31 11.98
C GLU A 208 -5.88 3.27 11.95
N ALA A 209 -4.98 3.18 12.95
CA ALA A 209 -3.79 4.01 13.03
C ALA A 209 -2.84 3.79 11.83
N MET A 210 -2.60 2.53 11.47
CA MET A 210 -1.73 2.17 10.35
C MET A 210 -2.33 2.61 9.01
N GLN A 211 -3.63 2.42 8.80
CA GLN A 211 -4.33 2.83 7.59
C GLN A 211 -4.32 4.35 7.41
N ALA A 212 -4.64 5.11 8.47
CA ALA A 212 -4.59 6.57 8.43
C ALA A 212 -3.17 7.10 8.16
N HIS A 213 -2.16 6.51 8.80
CA HIS A 213 -0.76 6.89 8.58
C HIS A 213 -0.30 6.62 7.15
N MET A 214 -0.59 5.43 6.59
CA MET A 214 -0.23 5.08 5.22
C MET A 214 -0.97 5.97 4.19
N TYR A 215 -2.25 6.28 4.45
CA TYR A 215 -3.03 7.20 3.62
C TYR A 215 -2.40 8.60 3.60
N ARG A 216 -2.03 9.15 4.76
CA ARG A 216 -1.35 10.46 4.85
C ARG A 216 0.03 10.47 4.17
N GLN A 217 0.77 9.36 4.21
CA GLN A 217 2.01 9.26 3.43
C GLN A 217 1.75 9.41 1.93
N VAL A 218 0.76 8.70 1.40
CA VAL A 218 0.42 8.74 -0.04
C VAL A 218 -0.09 10.11 -0.44
N HIS A 219 -1.13 10.60 0.24
CA HIS A 219 -1.84 11.80 -0.17
C HIS A 219 -1.14 13.08 0.31
N THR A 220 -0.83 13.19 1.59
CA THR A 220 -0.31 14.46 2.13
C THR A 220 1.18 14.64 1.87
N VAL A 221 1.99 13.59 2.03
CA VAL A 221 3.44 13.71 1.81
C VAL A 221 3.78 13.58 0.32
N PHE A 222 3.43 12.47 -0.33
CA PHE A 222 3.86 12.24 -1.70
C PHE A 222 3.07 13.07 -2.72
N LEU A 223 1.76 13.22 -2.61
CA LEU A 223 1.03 14.13 -3.50
C LEU A 223 1.19 15.57 -3.02
N ASP A 224 0.51 16.00 -1.95
CA ASP A 224 0.39 17.44 -1.67
C ASP A 224 1.73 18.13 -1.42
N THR A 225 2.54 17.57 -0.52
CA THR A 225 3.82 18.19 -0.14
C THR A 225 4.82 18.11 -1.28
N ILE A 226 5.12 16.92 -1.82
CA ILE A 226 6.14 16.81 -2.85
C ILE A 226 5.70 17.40 -4.20
N TYR A 227 4.42 17.33 -4.55
CA TYR A 227 3.90 18.01 -5.74
C TYR A 227 4.02 19.53 -5.60
N ALA A 228 3.60 20.12 -4.47
CA ALA A 228 3.75 21.55 -4.23
C ALA A 228 5.23 22.01 -4.23
N LEU A 229 6.14 21.17 -3.72
CA LEU A 229 7.58 21.44 -3.74
C LEU A 229 8.19 21.34 -5.12
N SER A 230 7.57 20.55 -5.99
CA SER A 230 7.90 20.49 -7.39
C SER A 230 7.23 21.64 -8.15
N GLY A 231 7.12 22.83 -7.55
CA GLY A 231 6.74 24.10 -8.19
C GLY A 231 5.49 24.05 -9.09
N THR A 232 5.41 24.97 -10.06
CA THR A 232 4.45 24.82 -11.16
C THR A 232 4.84 23.62 -12.01
N ALA A 233 3.87 22.73 -12.24
CA ALA A 233 4.04 21.56 -13.10
C ALA A 233 4.64 22.00 -14.44
N GLY A 234 5.82 21.46 -14.79
CA GLY A 234 6.56 21.79 -16.01
C GLY A 234 7.73 22.77 -15.87
N SER A 235 7.99 23.35 -14.69
CA SER A 235 9.22 24.15 -14.48
C SER A 235 10.47 23.26 -14.29
N ILE A 236 11.66 23.77 -14.63
CA ILE A 236 12.92 23.00 -14.49
C ILE A 236 13.25 22.79 -13.00
N ALA A 237 13.04 23.81 -12.15
CA ALA A 237 13.35 23.73 -10.72
C ALA A 237 12.47 22.69 -10.01
N ALA A 238 11.20 22.62 -10.40
CA ALA A 238 10.24 21.61 -10.01
C ALA A 238 10.73 20.20 -10.30
N GLN A 239 11.08 19.96 -11.57
CA GLN A 239 11.55 18.67 -12.03
C GLN A 239 12.82 18.24 -11.30
N VAL A 240 13.82 19.12 -11.16
CA VAL A 240 15.06 18.83 -10.43
C VAL A 240 14.79 18.48 -8.96
N THR A 241 13.82 19.15 -8.33
CA THR A 241 13.48 18.88 -6.93
C THR A 241 12.77 17.53 -6.79
N GLY A 242 11.80 17.25 -7.66
CA GLY A 242 11.12 15.96 -7.74
C GLY A 242 12.07 14.80 -8.01
N GLU A 243 13.03 14.96 -8.93
CA GLU A 243 14.04 13.94 -9.26
C GLU A 243 14.97 13.65 -8.07
N ARG A 244 15.38 14.67 -7.31
CA ARG A 244 16.18 14.48 -6.08
C ARG A 244 15.41 13.70 -5.01
N LEU A 245 14.14 14.02 -4.82
CA LEU A 245 13.27 13.33 -3.86
C LEU A 245 13.03 11.88 -4.29
N LEU A 246 12.78 11.65 -5.58
CA LEU A 246 12.65 10.31 -6.15
C LEU A 246 13.92 9.48 -5.95
N ALA A 247 15.11 10.06 -6.15
CA ALA A 247 16.37 9.37 -5.89
C ALA A 247 16.52 8.96 -4.41
N CYS A 248 16.12 9.82 -3.46
CA CYS A 248 16.13 9.49 -2.03
C CYS A 248 15.13 8.36 -1.70
N TRP A 249 13.95 8.38 -2.29
CA TRP A 249 12.94 7.33 -2.16
C TRP A 249 13.45 6.00 -2.70
N GLN A 250 14.00 5.98 -3.92
CA GLN A 250 14.56 4.79 -4.55
C GLN A 250 15.74 4.21 -3.76
N ALA A 251 16.61 5.06 -3.22
CA ALA A 251 17.72 4.62 -2.37
C ALA A 251 17.23 3.96 -1.08
N THR A 252 16.15 4.49 -0.49
CA THR A 252 15.52 3.91 0.71
C THR A 252 14.92 2.53 0.39
N ASP A 253 14.15 2.41 -0.68
CA ASP A 253 13.52 1.13 -1.08
C ASP A 253 14.56 0.07 -1.50
N ALA A 254 15.65 0.51 -2.15
CA ALA A 254 16.78 -0.37 -2.48
C ALA A 254 17.48 -0.88 -1.23
N ALA A 255 17.69 -0.04 -0.22
CA ALA A 255 18.26 -0.45 1.07
C ALA A 255 17.37 -1.49 1.77
N SER A 256 16.04 -1.34 1.70
CA SER A 256 15.10 -2.34 2.22
C SER A 256 15.28 -3.68 1.51
N SER A 257 15.26 -3.64 0.18
CA SER A 257 15.33 -4.84 -0.67
C SER A 257 16.60 -5.67 -0.48
N GLN A 258 17.70 -5.05 -0.04
CA GLN A 258 18.98 -5.72 0.18
C GLN A 258 19.04 -6.55 1.47
N VAL A 259 18.25 -6.19 2.49
CA VAL A 259 18.32 -6.82 3.82
C VAL A 259 17.15 -7.76 4.11
N MET A 260 16.11 -7.73 3.27
CA MET A 260 14.95 -8.61 3.43
C MET A 260 15.27 -10.08 3.11
N ASP A 261 14.69 -11.00 3.88
CA ASP A 261 14.80 -12.43 3.60
C ASP A 261 14.04 -12.79 2.32
N ARG A 262 14.79 -13.23 1.30
CA ARG A 262 14.27 -13.63 -0.01
C ARG A 262 13.30 -14.82 0.01
N PHE A 263 13.33 -15.64 1.07
CA PHE A 263 12.43 -16.79 1.24
C PHE A 263 11.14 -16.42 1.98
N VAL A 264 11.07 -15.21 2.53
CA VAL A 264 9.94 -14.73 3.34
C VAL A 264 9.22 -13.58 2.65
N VAL A 265 9.90 -12.46 2.43
CA VAL A 265 9.23 -11.24 2.00
C VAL A 265 8.74 -11.32 0.56
N PRO A 266 9.53 -11.72 -0.45
CA PRO A 266 9.01 -11.80 -1.82
C PRO A 266 7.84 -12.79 -1.96
N PRO A 267 7.88 -14.03 -1.42
CA PRO A 267 6.74 -14.94 -1.44
C PRO A 267 5.48 -14.39 -0.77
N MET A 268 5.64 -13.65 0.33
CA MET A 268 4.55 -13.02 1.07
C MET A 268 3.95 -11.83 0.29
N MET A 269 4.79 -10.86 -0.09
CA MET A 269 4.41 -9.61 -0.72
C MET A 269 3.61 -9.84 -2.02
N VAL A 270 4.06 -10.73 -2.91
CA VAL A 270 3.36 -10.98 -4.19
C VAL A 270 1.99 -11.64 -4.00
N ARG A 271 1.78 -12.28 -2.85
CA ARG A 271 0.52 -12.94 -2.44
C ARG A 271 -0.35 -12.06 -1.53
N CYS A 272 0.16 -10.92 -1.08
CA CYS A 272 -0.66 -9.85 -0.50
C CYS A 272 -1.18 -8.87 -1.57
N ARG A 273 -0.63 -8.93 -2.78
CA ARG A 273 -0.97 -8.05 -3.89
C ARG A 273 -2.16 -8.59 -4.69
N ASP A 274 -3.18 -7.76 -4.89
CA ASP A 274 -4.28 -8.02 -5.82
C ASP A 274 -4.07 -7.30 -7.16
N VAL A 275 -3.81 -8.04 -8.23
CA VAL A 275 -3.61 -7.46 -9.58
C VAL A 275 -4.91 -7.03 -10.26
N THR A 276 -6.07 -7.20 -9.62
CA THR A 276 -7.39 -6.82 -10.14
C THR A 276 -7.95 -5.55 -9.51
N TYR A 277 -7.32 -5.05 -8.45
CA TYR A 277 -7.72 -3.82 -7.78
C TYR A 277 -7.65 -2.61 -8.73
N GLU A 278 -8.69 -1.77 -8.73
CA GLU A 278 -8.82 -0.56 -9.58
C GLU A 278 -8.60 -0.81 -11.08
N SER A 279 -9.17 -1.89 -11.62
CA SER A 279 -9.00 -2.34 -13.01
C SER A 279 -7.62 -2.95 -13.32
N GLY A 280 -6.81 -3.11 -12.29
CA GLY A 280 -5.57 -3.88 -12.30
C GLY A 280 -4.32 -3.05 -12.53
N HIS A 281 -3.22 -3.60 -12.03
CA HIS A 281 -1.90 -2.97 -12.06
C HIS A 281 -0.80 -4.03 -12.15
N ASP A 282 0.36 -3.64 -12.68
CA ASP A 282 1.49 -4.55 -12.86
C ASP A 282 2.46 -4.55 -11.65
N TRP A 283 2.26 -3.70 -10.64
CA TRP A 283 3.15 -3.62 -9.46
C TRP A 283 3.45 -5.00 -8.86
N PRO A 284 4.68 -5.38 -8.50
CA PRO A 284 5.92 -4.60 -8.58
C PRO A 284 6.67 -4.76 -9.92
N GLY A 285 5.98 -5.07 -11.01
CA GLY A 285 6.54 -5.18 -12.36
C GLY A 285 7.46 -6.39 -12.55
N LEU A 286 7.20 -7.50 -11.85
CA LEU A 286 8.07 -8.67 -11.89
C LEU A 286 7.96 -9.42 -13.21
N PRO A 287 9.08 -9.72 -13.91
CA PRO A 287 9.07 -10.61 -15.05
C PRO A 287 8.51 -11.99 -14.68
N VAL A 288 7.80 -12.63 -15.62
CA VAL A 288 7.22 -13.98 -15.45
C VAL A 288 8.24 -15.00 -14.89
N PRO A 289 9.51 -15.05 -15.35
CA PRO A 289 10.52 -15.94 -14.76
C PRO A 289 10.78 -15.69 -13.27
N SER A 290 10.70 -14.43 -12.82
CA SER A 290 10.87 -14.07 -11.41
C SER A 290 9.70 -14.57 -10.57
N VAL A 291 8.46 -14.45 -11.08
CA VAL A 291 7.27 -14.98 -10.40
C VAL A 291 7.36 -16.51 -10.28
N HIS A 292 7.84 -17.20 -11.32
CA HIS A 292 8.14 -18.63 -11.24
C HIS A 292 9.23 -18.96 -10.21
N ALA A 293 10.33 -18.20 -10.17
CA ALA A 293 11.35 -18.40 -9.15
C ALA A 293 10.78 -18.25 -7.72
N ILE A 294 9.88 -17.29 -7.53
CA ILE A 294 9.15 -17.12 -6.26
C ILE A 294 8.29 -18.36 -5.98
N ALA A 295 7.47 -18.79 -6.93
CA ALA A 295 6.56 -19.91 -6.77
C ALA A 295 7.29 -21.23 -6.48
N ASP A 296 8.28 -21.55 -7.31
CA ASP A 296 8.83 -22.92 -7.43
C ASP A 296 10.07 -23.12 -6.55
N ARG A 297 10.68 -22.05 -6.03
CA ARG A 297 11.88 -22.13 -5.19
C ARG A 297 11.73 -21.36 -3.90
N LEU A 298 11.49 -20.04 -3.98
CA LEU A 298 11.56 -19.18 -2.79
C LEU A 298 10.40 -19.42 -1.82
N SER A 299 9.25 -19.88 -2.31
CA SER A 299 8.08 -20.17 -1.47
C SER A 299 8.20 -21.49 -0.70
N LEU A 300 9.09 -22.41 -1.10
CA LEU A 300 9.12 -23.78 -0.58
C LEU A 300 9.37 -23.89 0.94
N PRO A 301 10.29 -23.12 1.56
CA PRO A 301 10.61 -23.28 2.98
C PRO A 301 9.41 -23.04 3.91
N HIS A 302 8.48 -22.17 3.51
CA HIS A 302 7.35 -21.74 4.34
C HIS A 302 6.00 -21.94 3.63
N LYS A 303 5.92 -22.96 2.74
CA LYS A 303 4.73 -23.23 1.92
C LYS A 303 3.44 -23.34 2.72
N GLY A 304 3.54 -23.80 3.97
CA GLY A 304 2.43 -23.88 4.91
C GLY A 304 1.82 -22.49 5.13
N ALA A 305 2.59 -21.56 5.69
CA ALA A 305 2.16 -20.20 6.00
C ALA A 305 1.49 -19.48 4.81
N TRP A 306 1.97 -19.71 3.57
CA TRP A 306 1.46 -19.03 2.38
C TRP A 306 0.02 -19.37 2.00
N ARG A 307 -0.60 -20.41 2.59
CA ARG A 307 -2.02 -20.71 2.37
C ARG A 307 -2.97 -19.68 2.99
N PHE A 308 -2.49 -18.92 3.98
CA PHE A 308 -3.28 -17.90 4.67
C PHE A 308 -3.20 -16.53 3.98
N LEU A 309 -2.46 -16.41 2.88
CA LEU A 309 -2.37 -15.16 2.14
C LEU A 309 -3.57 -14.97 1.20
N PRO A 310 -4.01 -13.72 0.99
CA PRO A 310 -5.25 -13.46 0.27
C PRO A 310 -5.14 -13.81 -1.21
N CYS A 311 -3.99 -13.62 -1.85
CA CYS A 311 -3.81 -13.88 -3.28
C CYS A 311 -2.91 -15.08 -3.54
N ASN A 312 -3.07 -15.66 -4.74
CA ASN A 312 -2.08 -16.61 -5.25
C ASN A 312 -0.78 -15.88 -5.65
N VAL A 313 0.24 -16.64 -6.05
CA VAL A 313 1.56 -16.08 -6.43
C VAL A 313 1.51 -15.12 -7.62
N TRP A 314 0.46 -15.19 -8.44
CA TRP A 314 0.22 -14.30 -9.57
C TRP A 314 -0.55 -13.04 -9.16
N GLY A 315 -0.88 -12.89 -7.87
CA GLY A 315 -1.66 -11.80 -7.33
C GLY A 315 -3.15 -11.88 -7.66
N ARG A 316 -3.66 -13.05 -8.07
CA ARG A 316 -5.11 -13.22 -8.26
C ARG A 316 -5.79 -13.51 -6.91
N PRO A 317 -6.97 -12.93 -6.68
CA PRO A 317 -7.73 -13.20 -5.48
C PRO A 317 -8.07 -14.66 -5.17
N MET A 318 -7.94 -15.08 -3.90
CA MET A 318 -8.35 -16.38 -3.34
C MET A 318 -9.20 -16.28 -2.06
N GLU A 319 -10.14 -17.21 -1.85
CA GLU A 319 -10.85 -17.29 -0.57
C GLU A 319 -9.88 -17.51 0.61
N LEU A 320 -10.13 -16.84 1.75
CA LEU A 320 -9.29 -16.95 2.94
C LEU A 320 -9.40 -18.34 3.57
N HIS A 321 -8.27 -19.05 3.69
CA HIS A 321 -8.22 -20.47 4.01
C HIS A 321 -8.95 -20.83 5.31
N ALA A 322 -8.70 -20.12 6.40
CA ALA A 322 -9.31 -20.44 7.69
C ALA A 322 -10.84 -20.28 7.68
N LEU A 323 -11.36 -19.28 6.95
CA LEU A 323 -12.81 -19.07 6.80
C LEU A 323 -13.44 -20.19 5.98
N VAL A 324 -12.78 -20.62 4.91
CA VAL A 324 -13.25 -21.74 4.09
C VAL A 324 -13.34 -23.02 4.91
N VAL A 325 -12.29 -23.34 5.69
CA VAL A 325 -12.25 -24.54 6.54
C VAL A 325 -13.35 -24.50 7.59
N ALA A 326 -13.48 -23.39 8.32
CA ALA A 326 -14.48 -23.29 9.38
C ALA A 326 -15.92 -23.27 8.83
N HIS A 327 -16.17 -22.70 7.64
CA HIS A 327 -17.46 -22.83 6.95
C HIS A 327 -17.77 -24.28 6.59
N GLN A 328 -16.80 -25.04 6.08
CA GLN A 328 -16.97 -26.47 5.76
C GLN A 328 -17.26 -27.31 7.01
N GLN A 329 -16.82 -26.86 8.18
CA GLN A 329 -17.08 -27.48 9.48
C GLN A 329 -18.39 -27.01 10.12
N GLY A 330 -19.14 -26.11 9.47
CA GLY A 330 -20.42 -25.59 9.99
C GLY A 330 -20.25 -24.59 11.14
N VAL A 331 -19.07 -23.98 11.30
CA VAL A 331 -18.84 -22.91 12.28
C VAL A 331 -19.61 -21.66 11.82
N GLU A 332 -20.44 -21.12 12.71
CA GLU A 332 -21.14 -19.86 12.45
C GLU A 332 -20.14 -18.70 12.43
N MET A 333 -20.11 -18.00 11.31
CA MET A 333 -19.18 -16.89 11.05
C MET A 333 -19.87 -15.58 11.38
N ASP A 334 -19.53 -14.97 12.52
CA ASP A 334 -19.94 -13.58 12.76
C ASP A 334 -18.97 -12.66 11.99
N ARG A 335 -19.46 -12.10 10.89
CA ARG A 335 -18.74 -11.17 10.00
C ARG A 335 -18.36 -9.86 10.71
N HIS A 336 -18.89 -9.62 11.90
CA HIS A 336 -18.65 -8.42 12.71
C HIS A 336 -18.10 -8.72 14.11
N ALA A 337 -17.66 -9.96 14.38
CA ALA A 337 -17.27 -10.43 15.71
C ALA A 337 -16.16 -9.61 16.41
N GLY A 338 -15.42 -8.78 15.66
CA GLY A 338 -14.39 -7.88 16.20
C GLY A 338 -14.62 -6.38 15.94
N LEU A 339 -15.77 -6.00 15.35
CA LEU A 339 -16.13 -4.61 15.02
C LEU A 339 -17.07 -3.96 16.05
N VAL A 340 -17.45 -4.71 17.08
CA VAL A 340 -18.19 -4.17 18.23
C VAL A 340 -17.19 -3.59 19.23
N ASP A 341 -17.30 -2.29 19.49
CA ASP A 341 -16.64 -1.69 20.64
C ASP A 341 -17.14 -2.38 21.93
N ALA A 342 -16.46 -2.15 23.06
CA ALA A 342 -16.89 -2.64 24.37
C ALA A 342 -18.30 -2.15 24.81
N LYS A 343 -19.03 -1.42 23.94
CA LYS A 343 -20.37 -0.88 24.14
C LYS A 343 -21.39 -1.36 23.07
N GLY A 344 -21.03 -2.31 22.20
CA GLY A 344 -21.98 -2.96 21.28
C GLY A 344 -22.55 -2.06 20.19
N LYS A 345 -21.86 -0.99 19.77
CA LYS A 345 -22.26 -0.21 18.58
C LYS A 345 -21.31 -0.47 17.42
N GLY A 346 -21.85 -0.98 16.32
CA GLY A 346 -21.11 -1.07 15.06
C GLY A 346 -20.70 0.33 14.62
N LYS A 347 -19.40 0.60 14.52
CA LYS A 347 -18.90 1.79 13.83
C LYS A 347 -19.09 1.56 12.34
N ALA A 348 -19.92 2.39 11.70
CA ALA A 348 -19.75 2.63 10.28
C ALA A 348 -18.37 3.29 10.11
N HIS A 349 -17.50 2.69 9.30
CA HIS A 349 -16.24 3.32 8.94
C HIS A 349 -16.54 4.62 8.18
N ALA A 350 -15.84 5.68 8.55
CA ALA A 350 -15.88 6.94 7.83
C ALA A 350 -15.44 6.69 6.38
N ALA A 351 -16.21 7.21 5.42
CA ALA A 351 -15.77 7.21 4.03
C ALA A 351 -14.45 7.99 3.92
N PRO A 352 -13.59 7.72 2.92
CA PRO A 352 -12.34 8.46 2.71
C PRO A 352 -12.53 9.99 2.68
N ASP A 353 -13.70 10.45 2.27
CA ASP A 353 -14.08 11.86 2.17
C ASP A 353 -14.27 12.55 3.55
N ASP A 354 -14.49 11.79 4.63
CA ASP A 354 -14.64 12.30 6.00
C ASP A 354 -13.29 12.52 6.72
N LEU A 355 -12.16 12.21 6.08
CA LEU A 355 -10.81 12.40 6.63
C LEU A 355 -10.21 13.79 6.36
N GLY A 356 -11.04 14.73 5.89
CA GLY A 356 -10.70 16.16 5.87
C GLY A 356 -9.77 16.57 4.74
N VAL A 357 -10.30 16.61 3.51
CA VAL A 357 -9.73 17.42 2.42
C VAL A 357 -10.47 18.76 2.41
N PRO A 358 -9.81 19.90 2.62
CA PRO A 358 -10.43 21.19 2.38
C PRO A 358 -10.75 21.33 0.88
N GLN A 359 -12.04 21.47 0.53
CA GLN A 359 -12.54 21.68 -0.84
C GLN A 359 -11.76 22.78 -1.61
N SER A 360 -11.15 23.72 -0.89
CA SER A 360 -10.31 24.80 -1.40
C SER A 360 -9.06 24.38 -2.18
N VAL A 361 -8.62 23.10 -2.10
CA VAL A 361 -7.47 22.59 -2.86
C VAL A 361 -7.88 22.05 -4.23
N ILE A 362 -9.09 21.48 -4.34
CA ILE A 362 -9.67 21.01 -5.61
C ILE A 362 -9.95 22.20 -6.53
N ASP A 363 -10.44 23.31 -5.97
CA ASP A 363 -10.78 24.51 -6.73
C ASP A 363 -9.55 25.25 -7.31
N GLN A 364 -8.34 25.01 -6.79
CA GLN A 364 -7.11 25.64 -7.33
C GLN A 364 -6.57 24.94 -8.58
N VAL A 365 -6.95 23.68 -8.82
CA VAL A 365 -6.57 22.94 -10.03
C VAL A 365 -7.44 23.35 -11.22
N THR A 366 -8.72 23.67 -11.00
CA THR A 366 -9.64 24.06 -12.07
C THR A 366 -9.39 25.50 -12.58
N VAL A 367 -8.92 26.40 -11.71
CA VAL A 367 -8.71 27.82 -12.07
C VAL A 367 -7.43 28.05 -12.90
N GLN A 368 -6.47 27.13 -12.90
CA GLN A 368 -5.26 27.25 -13.73
C GLN A 368 -5.43 26.73 -15.18
N GLU A 369 -6.43 25.86 -15.45
CA GLU A 369 -6.72 25.39 -16.80
C GLU A 369 -7.51 26.42 -17.64
N GLU A 370 -8.39 27.23 -17.02
CA GLU A 370 -9.12 28.29 -17.75
C GLU A 370 -8.22 29.47 -18.15
N ALA A 371 -7.05 29.63 -17.52
CA ALA A 371 -6.12 30.72 -17.83
C ALA A 371 -5.15 30.41 -18.99
N SER A 372 -5.19 29.20 -19.57
CA SER A 372 -4.23 28.74 -20.60
C SER A 372 -4.88 28.10 -21.84
N ALA A 373 -6.12 28.45 -22.17
CA ALA A 373 -6.69 28.16 -23.49
C ALA A 373 -6.53 29.39 -24.43
N PRO A 374 -6.16 29.21 -25.71
CA PRO A 374 -5.88 30.30 -26.65
C PRO A 374 -7.10 31.15 -27.03
#